data_AF-A0ABD6YZK0-F1
#
_entry.id   AF-A0ABD6YZK0-F1
#
_cell.length_a   1.000
_cell.length_b   1.000
_cell.length_c   1.000
_cell.angle_alpha   90.00
_cell.angle_beta   90.00
_cell.angle_gamma   90.00
#
_symmetry.space_group_name_H-M   'P 1'
#
loop_
_entity.id
_entity.type
_entity.pdbx_description
1 polymer ?
#
loop_
_entity_poly.entity_id
_entity_poly.type
_entity_poly.pdbx_seq_one_letter_code
_entity_poly.pdbx_strand_id
1 'polypeptide(L)'
;MEMIFTTDTLIALIALLLAVGSTILTWLSSRYSIDLCHVEKYVLYSQNFIEFSIVNTSPKPLRLQKLSLYLNNSIITDNQFDPYEHLTKLNDIKAEEYDRKHAANFSGIELATSLVNPYRMPNFVSRDLETSDNFQGEVYLLPSQEVTFSYYVDEIPDTVLISANKPISCFKKSKLIPMNFN
;
A
#
# COMPACT_ATOMS: atom_id res chain seq x y z
N MET A 1 -61.88 -18.41 -5.85
CA MET A 1 -61.56 -17.43 -4.78
C MET A 1 -61.29 -16.12 -5.49
N GLU A 2 -62.31 -15.27 -5.62
CA GLU A 2 -62.16 -13.96 -6.25
C GLU A 2 -61.42 -13.04 -5.27
N MET A 3 -60.26 -12.54 -5.69
CA MET A 3 -59.48 -11.60 -4.89
C MET A 3 -60.14 -10.22 -5.07
N ILE A 4 -61.00 -9.83 -4.14
CA ILE A 4 -61.63 -8.50 -4.16
C ILE A 4 -60.55 -7.49 -3.77
N PHE A 5 -59.98 -6.82 -4.78
CA PHE A 5 -58.99 -5.77 -4.59
C PHE A 5 -59.71 -4.49 -4.15
N THR A 6 -59.57 -4.11 -2.88
CA THR A 6 -60.07 -2.84 -2.34
C THR A 6 -58.99 -1.77 -2.39
N THR A 7 -59.39 -0.49 -2.32
CA THR A 7 -58.45 0.64 -2.24
C THR A 7 -57.46 0.51 -1.09
N ASP A 8 -57.90 -0.05 0.03
CA ASP A 8 -57.06 -0.30 1.20
C ASP A 8 -55.97 -1.34 0.92
N THR A 9 -56.30 -2.41 0.18
CA THR A 9 -55.30 -3.41 -0.24
C THR A 9 -54.28 -2.82 -1.22
N LEU A 10 -54.69 -1.90 -2.11
CA LEU A 10 -53.77 -1.21 -3.01
C LEU A 10 -52.82 -0.28 -2.24
N ILE A 11 -53.34 0.52 -1.30
CA ILE A 11 -52.53 1.41 -0.46
C ILE A 11 -51.55 0.59 0.38
N ALA A 12 -52.00 -0.52 0.99
CA ALA A 12 -51.14 -1.42 1.76
C ALA A 12 -50.01 -2.01 0.91
N LEU A 13 -50.29 -2.40 -0.35
CA LEU A 13 -49.28 -2.95 -1.25
C LEU A 13 -48.24 -1.90 -1.67
N ILE A 14 -48.66 -0.67 -1.95
CA ILE A 14 -47.74 0.44 -2.26
C ILE A 14 -46.87 0.77 -1.04
N ALA A 15 -47.48 0.84 0.15
CA ALA A 15 -46.74 1.08 1.40
C ALA A 15 -45.70 -0.01 1.66
N LEU A 16 -46.05 -1.27 1.41
CA LEU A 16 -45.12 -2.40 1.55
C LEU A 16 -43.95 -2.30 0.56
N LEU A 17 -44.21 -1.97 -0.71
CA LEU A 17 -43.15 -1.79 -1.71
C LEU A 17 -42.20 -0.64 -1.32
N LEU A 18 -42.74 0.47 -0.83
CA LEU A 18 -41.93 1.59 -0.33
C LEU A 18 -41.10 1.20 0.90
N ALA A 19 -41.68 0.44 1.84
CA ALA A 19 -40.97 -0.03 3.02
C ALA A 19 -39.82 -0.99 2.64
N VAL A 20 -40.07 -1.94 1.74
CA VAL A 20 -39.06 -2.87 1.24
C VAL A 20 -37.96 -2.13 0.48
N GLY A 21 -38.34 -1.23 -0.44
CA GLY A 21 -37.40 -0.42 -1.21
C GLY A 21 -36.51 0.45 -0.32
N SER A 22 -37.11 1.13 0.66
CA SER A 22 -36.38 1.93 1.65
C SER A 22 -35.39 1.07 2.44
N THR A 23 -35.83 -0.08 2.94
CA THR A 23 -34.98 -1.01 3.70
C THR A 23 -33.78 -1.49 2.89
N ILE A 24 -33.99 -1.86 1.62
CA ILE A 24 -32.92 -2.30 0.70
C ILE A 24 -31.93 -1.16 0.46
N LEU A 25 -32.42 0.05 0.20
CA LEU A 25 -31.60 1.23 -0.04
C LEU A 25 -30.74 1.56 1.18
N THR A 26 -31.34 1.61 2.38
CA THR A 26 -30.63 1.83 3.65
C THR A 26 -29.59 0.75 3.91
N TRP A 27 -29.92 -0.51 3.60
CA TRP A 27 -28.96 -1.60 3.77
C TRP A 27 -27.77 -1.47 2.82
N LEU A 28 -28.00 -1.12 1.56
CA LEU A 28 -26.94 -0.91 0.56
C LEU A 28 -26.04 0.30 0.92
N SER A 29 -26.64 1.43 1.31
CA SER A 29 -25.88 2.65 1.62
C SER A 29 -25.09 2.55 2.92
N SER A 30 -25.50 1.69 3.85
CA SER A 30 -24.89 1.58 5.18
C SER A 30 -23.82 0.48 5.30
N ARG A 31 -23.48 -0.21 4.21
CA ARG A 31 -22.47 -1.28 4.21
C ARG A 31 -21.06 -0.72 4.38
N TYR A 32 -20.21 -1.50 5.03
CA TYR A 32 -18.78 -1.25 5.00
C TYR A 32 -18.23 -1.66 3.64
N SER A 33 -17.27 -0.88 3.16
CA SER A 33 -16.66 -1.01 1.85
C SER A 33 -15.29 -0.35 1.90
N ILE A 34 -14.34 -0.97 1.22
CA ILE A 34 -12.99 -0.49 1.02
C ILE A 34 -12.63 -0.65 -0.45
N ASP A 35 -11.74 0.20 -0.93
CA ASP A 35 -11.18 0.06 -2.26
C ASP A 35 -9.68 0.41 -2.29
N LEU A 36 -9.05 0.14 -3.43
CA LEU A 36 -7.71 0.61 -3.72
C LEU A 36 -7.74 1.87 -4.58
N CYS A 37 -6.86 2.80 -4.27
CA CYS A 37 -6.52 3.96 -5.09
C CYS A 37 -4.99 4.07 -5.21
N HIS A 38 -4.52 4.88 -6.15
CA HIS A 38 -3.08 5.19 -6.32
C HIS A 38 -2.18 3.96 -6.36
N VAL A 39 -2.51 2.99 -7.22
CA VAL A 39 -1.74 1.75 -7.37
C VAL A 39 -0.64 1.95 -8.39
N GLU A 40 0.60 2.06 -7.91
CA GLU A 40 1.77 2.41 -8.70
C GLU A 40 2.92 1.42 -8.47
N LYS A 41 3.76 1.29 -9.50
CA LYS A 41 4.97 0.46 -9.44
C LYS A 41 6.15 1.24 -10.00
N TYR A 42 7.29 1.01 -9.38
CA TYR A 42 8.54 1.64 -9.70
C TYR A 42 9.65 0.61 -9.68
N VAL A 43 10.74 0.90 -10.39
CA VAL A 43 12.00 0.16 -10.25
C VAL A 43 13.01 1.14 -9.69
N LEU A 44 13.31 1.00 -8.40
CA LEU A 44 14.23 1.87 -7.67
C LEU A 44 15.43 1.05 -7.23
N TYR A 45 16.64 1.52 -7.49
CA TYR A 45 17.87 0.81 -7.11
C TYR A 45 17.95 -0.65 -7.62
N SER A 46 17.32 -0.92 -8.77
CA SER A 46 17.16 -2.27 -9.35
C SER A 46 16.28 -3.23 -8.51
N GLN A 47 15.46 -2.68 -7.61
CA GLN A 47 14.46 -3.40 -6.83
C GLN A 47 13.06 -2.97 -7.30
N ASN A 48 12.09 -3.89 -7.28
CA ASN A 48 10.70 -3.49 -7.53
C ASN A 48 10.17 -2.82 -6.27
N PHE A 49 9.59 -1.64 -6.45
CA PHE A 49 8.93 -0.87 -5.41
C PHE A 49 7.47 -0.70 -5.81
N ILE A 50 6.56 -1.00 -4.90
CA ILE A 50 5.13 -0.82 -5.12
C ILE A 50 4.57 0.15 -4.09
N GLU A 51 3.65 0.98 -4.53
CA GLU A 51 2.89 1.89 -3.69
C GLU A 51 1.41 1.73 -3.99
N PHE A 52 0.59 1.67 -2.94
CA PHE A 52 -0.86 1.67 -3.10
C PHE A 52 -1.55 2.24 -1.88
N SER A 53 -2.70 2.87 -2.12
CA SER A 53 -3.54 3.44 -1.08
C SER A 53 -4.80 2.62 -0.87
N ILE A 54 -5.16 2.39 0.39
CA ILE A 54 -6.44 1.80 0.78
C ILE A 54 -7.36 2.92 1.22
N VAL A 55 -8.51 3.05 0.56
CA VAL A 55 -9.53 4.05 0.88
C VAL A 55 -10.76 3.40 1.50
N ASN A 56 -11.28 4.02 2.56
CA ASN A 56 -12.58 3.68 3.11
C ASN A 56 -13.70 4.36 2.31
N THR A 57 -14.37 3.58 1.45
CA THR A 57 -15.50 4.06 0.64
C THR A 57 -16.85 3.99 1.36
N SER A 58 -16.87 3.58 2.63
CA SER A 58 -18.09 3.47 3.42
C SER A 58 -18.38 4.71 4.27
N PRO A 59 -19.64 4.96 4.64
CA PRO A 59 -20.00 6.10 5.49
C PRO A 59 -19.64 5.89 6.97
N LYS A 60 -18.95 4.81 7.32
CA LYS A 60 -18.64 4.43 8.71
C LYS A 60 -17.14 4.21 8.86
N PRO A 61 -16.58 4.48 10.04
CA PRO A 61 -15.18 4.15 10.28
C PRO A 61 -14.98 2.63 10.32
N LEU A 62 -13.80 2.18 9.89
CA LEU A 62 -13.40 0.78 9.91
C LEU A 62 -11.97 0.63 10.42
N ARG A 63 -11.66 -0.57 10.93
CA ARG A 63 -10.31 -0.90 11.38
C ARG A 63 -9.77 -2.04 10.55
N LEU A 64 -8.72 -1.78 9.80
CA LEU A 64 -7.93 -2.79 9.11
C LEU A 64 -7.17 -3.62 10.14
N GLN A 65 -7.15 -4.93 9.97
CA GLN A 65 -6.52 -5.87 10.92
C GLN A 65 -5.42 -6.70 10.27
N LYS A 66 -5.55 -6.94 8.95
CA LYS A 66 -4.57 -7.72 8.20
C LYS A 66 -4.52 -7.21 6.77
N LEU A 67 -3.31 -7.11 6.26
CA LEU A 67 -2.99 -6.86 4.86
C LEU A 67 -2.05 -7.97 4.40
N SER A 68 -2.30 -8.53 3.22
CA SER A 68 -1.41 -9.53 2.62
C SER A 68 -1.42 -9.40 1.11
N LEU A 69 -0.23 -9.37 0.51
CA LEU A 69 -0.03 -9.30 -0.94
C LEU A 69 0.09 -10.72 -1.49
N TYR A 70 -0.48 -10.96 -2.67
CA TYR A 70 -0.45 -12.26 -3.33
C TYR A 70 -0.04 -12.12 -4.79
N LEU A 71 0.63 -13.17 -5.30
CA LEU A 71 0.86 -13.44 -6.72
C LEU A 71 0.56 -14.91 -6.96
N ASN A 72 -0.38 -15.24 -7.85
CA ASN A 72 -0.73 -16.64 -8.17
C ASN A 72 -0.95 -17.51 -6.91
N ASN A 73 -1.69 -16.99 -5.92
CA ASN A 73 -1.94 -17.61 -4.60
C ASN A 73 -0.71 -17.75 -3.66
N SER A 74 0.47 -17.29 -4.05
CA SER A 74 1.65 -17.22 -3.18
C SER A 74 1.69 -15.88 -2.47
N ILE A 75 2.05 -15.87 -1.19
CA ILE A 75 2.15 -14.63 -0.41
C ILE A 75 3.44 -13.92 -0.78
N ILE A 76 3.34 -12.64 -1.13
CA ILE A 76 4.47 -11.74 -1.34
C ILE A 76 4.68 -10.93 -0.06
N THR A 77 5.94 -10.82 0.37
CA THR A 77 6.35 -10.02 1.53
C THR A 77 7.35 -8.97 1.10
N ASP A 78 7.49 -7.93 1.92
CA ASP A 78 8.58 -6.99 1.78
C ASP A 78 9.93 -7.71 1.85
N ASN A 79 10.83 -7.41 0.93
CA ASN A 79 12.16 -8.01 0.89
C ASN A 79 13.16 -7.30 1.83
N GLN A 80 12.68 -6.35 2.63
CA GLN A 80 13.45 -5.61 3.65
C GLN A 80 14.61 -4.81 3.06
N PHE A 81 14.54 -4.45 1.78
CA PHE A 81 15.52 -3.59 1.16
C PHE A 81 15.54 -2.20 1.81
N ASP A 82 16.71 -1.79 2.29
CA ASP A 82 16.96 -0.43 2.81
C ASP A 82 17.78 0.39 1.78
N PRO A 83 17.17 1.39 1.12
CA PRO A 83 17.86 2.29 0.21
C PRO A 83 19.03 3.03 0.86
N TYR A 84 18.93 3.37 2.14
CA TYR A 84 19.98 4.10 2.85
C TYR A 84 21.22 3.24 3.00
N GLU A 85 21.06 2.00 3.45
CA GLU A 85 22.16 1.04 3.55
C GLU A 85 22.79 0.76 2.18
N HIS A 86 21.96 0.60 1.15
CA HIS A 86 22.42 0.37 -0.22
C HIS A 86 23.28 1.53 -0.75
N LEU A 87 22.79 2.77 -0.62
CA LEU A 87 23.51 3.96 -1.07
C LEU A 87 24.78 4.21 -0.28
N THR A 88 24.78 3.93 1.03
CA THR A 88 25.97 4.03 1.87
C THR A 88 27.06 3.08 1.39
N LYS A 89 26.73 1.80 1.13
CA LYS A 89 27.69 0.82 0.59
C LYS A 89 28.24 1.23 -0.79
N LEU A 90 27.37 1.72 -1.68
CA LEU A 90 27.80 2.23 -2.99
C LEU A 90 28.75 3.43 -2.86
N ASN A 91 28.47 4.30 -1.90
CA ASN A 91 29.29 5.47 -1.63
C ASN A 91 30.67 5.08 -1.07
N ASP A 92 30.74 4.09 -0.19
CA ASP A 92 32.00 3.54 0.33
C ASP A 92 32.86 2.94 -0.79
N ILE A 93 32.25 2.18 -1.71
CA ILE A 93 32.96 1.63 -2.88
C ILE A 93 33.52 2.77 -3.75
N LYS A 94 32.72 3.82 -4.02
CA LYS A 94 33.17 4.99 -4.78
C LYS A 94 34.27 5.75 -4.04
N ALA A 95 34.20 5.85 -2.72
CA ALA A 95 35.23 6.45 -1.91
C ALA A 95 36.55 5.70 -2.04
N GLU A 96 36.54 4.37 -1.96
CA GLU A 96 37.73 3.53 -2.13
C GLU A 96 38.31 3.61 -3.55
N GLU A 97 37.47 3.66 -4.59
CA GLU A 97 37.92 3.88 -5.96
C GLU A 97 38.54 5.26 -6.17
N TYR A 98 37.94 6.29 -5.56
CA TYR A 98 38.47 7.65 -5.59
C TYR A 98 39.85 7.70 -4.92
N ASP A 99 39.96 7.13 -3.71
CA ASP A 99 41.21 7.04 -2.95
C ASP A 99 42.29 6.32 -3.77
N ARG A 100 41.97 5.19 -4.41
CA ARG A 100 42.90 4.45 -5.30
C ARG A 100 43.36 5.25 -6.52
N LYS A 101 42.47 6.03 -7.14
CA LYS A 101 42.81 6.83 -8.34
C LYS A 101 43.60 8.10 -8.00
N HIS A 102 43.46 8.62 -6.79
CA HIS A 102 44.09 9.88 -6.35
C HIS A 102 45.22 9.66 -5.33
N ALA A 103 45.54 8.42 -4.98
CA ALA A 103 46.74 8.10 -4.21
C ALA A 103 48.00 8.49 -5.01
N ALA A 104 48.87 9.31 -4.42
CA ALA A 104 50.19 9.55 -4.99
C ALA A 104 51.15 8.48 -4.49
N ASN A 105 51.72 7.70 -5.42
CA ASN A 105 52.78 6.76 -5.10
C ASN A 105 54.12 7.50 -5.01
N PHE A 106 54.70 7.57 -3.81
CA PHE A 106 56.06 8.07 -3.61
C PHE A 106 56.94 6.98 -2.98
N SER A 107 57.93 6.50 -3.73
CA SER A 107 58.89 5.49 -3.25
C SER A 107 58.24 4.23 -2.65
N GLY A 108 57.16 3.73 -3.26
CA GLY A 108 56.45 2.52 -2.80
C GLY A 108 55.52 2.73 -1.60
N ILE A 109 55.34 3.97 -1.15
CA ILE A 109 54.40 4.36 -0.10
C ILE A 109 53.25 5.14 -0.76
N GLU A 110 52.03 4.66 -0.56
CA GLU A 110 50.81 5.39 -0.94
C GLU A 110 50.65 6.59 0.00
N LEU A 111 50.89 7.80 -0.51
CA LEU A 111 50.55 9.03 0.18
C LEU A 111 49.17 9.51 -0.27
N ALA A 112 48.27 9.70 0.70
CA ALA A 112 46.99 10.37 0.47
C ALA A 112 47.27 11.79 -0.03
N THR A 113 46.92 12.09 -1.29
CA THR A 113 46.97 13.47 -1.78
C THR A 113 45.88 14.29 -1.09
N SER A 114 46.17 15.55 -0.81
CA SER A 114 45.38 16.49 0.01
C SER A 114 43.98 16.84 -0.55
N LEU A 115 43.41 16.07 -1.47
CA LEU A 115 42.05 16.28 -1.97
C LEU A 115 41.05 15.58 -1.05
N VAL A 116 40.16 16.37 -0.45
CA VAL A 116 39.06 15.84 0.37
C VAL A 116 38.21 14.92 -0.50
N ASN A 117 38.12 13.64 -0.13
CA ASN A 117 37.29 12.67 -0.84
C ASN A 117 35.81 13.07 -0.68
N PRO A 118 35.13 13.50 -1.77
CA PRO A 118 33.77 14.00 -1.68
C PRO A 118 32.78 12.94 -1.20
N TYR A 119 33.10 11.66 -1.41
CA TYR A 119 32.27 10.52 -1.00
C TYR A 119 32.39 10.21 0.49
N ARG A 120 33.45 10.66 1.18
CA ARG A 120 33.57 10.50 2.65
C ARG A 120 32.94 11.65 3.44
N MET A 121 32.39 12.66 2.77
CA MET A 121 31.81 13.81 3.44
C MET A 121 30.49 13.44 4.13
N PRO A 122 30.23 13.95 5.36
CA PRO A 122 28.97 13.72 6.04
C PRO A 122 27.79 14.31 5.24
N ASN A 123 26.66 13.60 5.22
CA ASN A 123 25.42 13.94 4.51
C ASN A 123 25.43 13.80 2.97
N PHE A 124 26.28 12.94 2.41
CA PHE A 124 26.24 12.67 0.95
C PHE A 124 24.94 11.96 0.51
N VAL A 125 24.41 11.08 1.37
CA VAL A 125 23.16 10.36 1.10
C VAL A 125 21.99 11.24 1.54
N SER A 126 21.12 11.59 0.59
CA SER A 126 19.92 12.38 0.83
C SER A 126 18.97 11.69 1.81
N ARG A 127 18.25 12.49 2.60
CA ARG A 127 17.32 12.01 3.63
C ARG A 127 15.93 11.64 3.07
N ASP A 128 15.64 12.06 1.85
CA ASP A 128 14.35 11.85 1.17
C ASP A 128 14.39 10.57 0.31
N LEU A 129 14.60 9.42 0.97
CA LEU A 129 14.61 8.11 0.31
C LEU A 129 13.23 7.45 0.43
N GLU A 130 12.75 6.91 -0.69
CA GLU A 130 11.53 6.08 -0.70
C GLU A 130 11.80 4.78 0.05
N THR A 131 11.28 4.68 1.26
CA THR A 131 11.40 3.53 2.15
C THR A 131 10.06 2.81 2.26
N SER A 132 10.07 1.51 2.56
CA SER A 132 8.84 0.75 2.75
C SER A 132 8.06 1.22 3.97
N ASP A 133 6.79 1.59 3.79
CA ASP A 133 5.81 1.79 4.85
C ASP A 133 4.86 0.59 4.89
N ASN A 134 5.34 -0.48 5.50
CA ASN A 134 4.65 -1.75 5.59
C ASN A 134 3.50 -1.70 6.61
N PHE A 135 2.50 -2.57 6.43
CA PHE A 135 1.44 -2.74 7.41
C PHE A 135 1.98 -3.28 8.75
N GLN A 136 2.13 -2.42 9.75
CA GLN A 136 2.68 -2.77 11.08
C GLN A 136 1.64 -3.28 12.09
N GLY A 137 0.34 -3.22 11.76
CA GLY A 137 -0.71 -3.57 12.71
C GLY A 137 -2.05 -2.93 12.39
N GLU A 138 -2.89 -2.71 13.38
CA GLU A 138 -4.24 -2.22 13.12
C GLU A 138 -4.26 -0.75 12.66
N VAL A 139 -4.92 -0.48 11.53
CA VAL A 139 -5.07 0.88 10.98
C VAL A 139 -6.54 1.28 11.05
N TYR A 140 -6.80 2.45 11.62
CA TYR A 140 -8.15 3.01 11.71
C TYR A 140 -8.41 3.99 10.57
N LEU A 141 -9.46 3.75 9.79
CA LEU A 141 -9.84 4.56 8.65
C LEU A 141 -11.22 5.18 8.86
N LEU A 142 -11.27 6.51 8.87
CA LEU A 142 -12.51 7.28 8.84
C LEU A 142 -13.16 7.19 7.45
N PRO A 143 -14.45 7.54 7.31
CA PRO A 143 -15.11 7.64 6.01
C PRO A 143 -14.32 8.53 5.05
N SER A 144 -14.13 8.07 3.81
CA SER A 144 -13.37 8.74 2.76
C SER A 144 -11.89 8.98 3.07
N GLN A 145 -11.36 8.42 4.17
CA GLN A 145 -9.94 8.48 4.47
C GLN A 145 -9.19 7.40 3.70
N GLU A 146 -8.00 7.77 3.23
CA GLU A 146 -7.04 6.87 2.63
C GLU A 146 -5.78 6.74 3.49
N VAL A 147 -5.10 5.61 3.33
CA VAL A 147 -3.78 5.35 3.88
C VAL A 147 -2.94 4.66 2.82
N THR A 148 -1.72 5.14 2.63
CA THR A 148 -0.77 4.60 1.66
C THR A 148 0.13 3.57 2.33
N PHE A 149 0.44 2.50 1.61
CA PHE A 149 1.47 1.55 1.98
C PHE A 149 2.43 1.37 0.83
N SER A 150 3.69 1.13 1.17
CA SER A 150 4.75 0.90 0.19
C SER A 150 5.62 -0.27 0.59
N TYR A 151 6.07 -1.04 -0.41
CA TYR A 151 6.84 -2.27 -0.22
C TYR A 151 7.93 -2.38 -1.29
N TYR A 152 9.11 -2.83 -0.88
CA TYR A 152 10.10 -3.39 -1.81
C TYR A 152 9.82 -4.89 -1.95
N VAL A 153 9.65 -5.37 -3.18
CA VAL A 153 9.24 -6.76 -3.44
C VAL A 153 10.10 -7.41 -4.51
N ASP A 154 10.36 -8.70 -4.37
CA ASP A 154 11.09 -9.46 -5.39
C ASP A 154 10.21 -9.70 -6.64
N GLU A 155 8.92 -9.97 -6.42
CA GLU A 155 7.92 -10.18 -7.47
C GLU A 155 6.72 -9.25 -7.28
N ILE A 156 6.18 -8.74 -8.38
CA ILE A 156 5.04 -7.81 -8.35
C ILE A 156 3.76 -8.59 -8.04
N PRO A 157 3.02 -8.27 -6.96
CA PRO A 157 1.78 -8.96 -6.61
C PRO A 157 0.66 -8.67 -7.63
N ASP A 158 -0.31 -9.56 -7.77
CA ASP A 158 -1.51 -9.37 -8.60
C ASP A 158 -2.74 -8.93 -7.79
N THR A 159 -2.74 -9.22 -6.49
CA THR A 159 -3.90 -9.06 -5.62
C THR A 159 -3.47 -8.71 -4.21
N VAL A 160 -4.32 -7.97 -3.51
CA VAL A 160 -4.19 -7.70 -2.08
C VAL A 160 -5.41 -8.22 -1.34
N LEU A 161 -5.15 -8.93 -0.25
CA LEU A 161 -6.16 -9.36 0.70
C LEU A 161 -6.17 -8.41 1.89
N ILE A 162 -7.29 -7.75 2.08
CA ILE A 162 -7.49 -6.82 3.18
C ILE A 162 -8.54 -7.40 4.11
N SER A 163 -8.27 -7.45 5.41
CA SER A 163 -9.20 -7.88 6.45
C SER A 163 -9.47 -6.76 7.44
N ALA A 164 -10.71 -6.65 7.89
CA ALA A 164 -11.18 -5.63 8.81
C ALA A 164 -11.96 -6.21 9.99
N ASN A 165 -12.19 -5.38 11.00
CA ASN A 165 -13.00 -5.75 12.17
C ASN A 165 -14.49 -6.00 11.83
N LYS A 166 -14.99 -5.42 10.73
CA LYS A 166 -16.38 -5.49 10.28
C LYS A 166 -16.50 -6.16 8.89
N PRO A 167 -17.68 -6.69 8.52
CA PRO A 167 -17.91 -7.27 7.19
C PRO A 167 -17.81 -6.22 6.09
N ILE A 168 -16.79 -6.31 5.25
CA ILE A 168 -16.48 -5.40 4.13
C ILE A 168 -16.85 -6.00 2.76
N SER A 169 -17.17 -7.30 2.71
CA SER A 169 -17.63 -7.99 1.51
C SER A 169 -18.87 -8.80 1.83
N CYS A 170 -20.04 -8.17 1.72
CA CYS A 170 -21.33 -8.70 2.15
C CYS A 170 -21.31 -9.18 3.61
N PHE A 171 -21.00 -10.46 3.84
CA PHE A 171 -20.91 -11.09 5.16
C PHE A 171 -19.47 -11.41 5.59
N LYS A 172 -18.48 -11.25 4.71
CA LYS A 172 -17.08 -11.54 4.98
C LYS A 172 -16.35 -10.30 5.49
N LYS A 173 -15.49 -10.52 6.50
CA LYS A 173 -14.58 -9.51 7.07
C LYS A 173 -13.35 -9.24 6.21
N SER A 174 -13.19 -9.97 5.12
CA SER A 174 -12.08 -9.83 4.19
C SER A 174 -12.58 -9.55 2.77
N LYS A 175 -11.76 -8.82 2.01
CA LYS A 175 -11.96 -8.54 0.59
C LYS A 175 -10.63 -8.74 -0.12
N LEU A 176 -10.66 -9.51 -1.20
CA LEU A 176 -9.54 -9.65 -2.13
C LEU A 176 -9.77 -8.63 -3.25
N ILE A 177 -8.77 -7.80 -3.53
CA ILE A 177 -8.85 -6.73 -4.54
C ILE A 177 -7.70 -6.92 -5.52
N PRO A 178 -7.95 -6.96 -6.85
CA PRO A 178 -6.89 -6.99 -7.85
C PRO A 178 -6.12 -5.66 -7.85
N MET A 179 -4.80 -5.76 -7.96
CA MET A 179 -3.90 -4.61 -8.07
C MET A 179 -3.68 -4.31 -9.55
N ASN A 180 -4.33 -3.26 -10.04
CA ASN A 180 -4.13 -2.78 -11.40
C ASN A 180 -3.10 -1.65 -11.37
N PHE A 181 -1.84 -2.00 -11.52
CA PHE A 181 -0.75 -1.02 -11.59
C PHE A 181 -0.85 -0.18 -12.87
N ASN A 182 -0.73 1.13 -12.71
CA ASN A 182 -0.50 2.04 -13.83
C ASN A 182 0.95 2.01 -14.33
#